data_AF-A0A6G3QJX2-F1
#
_entry.id   AF-A0A6G3QJX2-F1
#
_cell.length_a   1.000
_cell.length_b   1.000
_cell.length_c   1.000
_cell.angle_alpha   90.00
_cell.angle_beta   90.00
_cell.angle_gamma   90.00
#
_symmetry.space_group_name_H-M   'P 1'
#
loop_
_entity.id
_entity.type
_entity.pdbx_description
1 polymer ?
#
loop_
_entity_poly.entity_id
_entity_poly.type
_entity_poly.pdbx_seq_one_letter_code
_entity_poly.pdbx_strand_id
1 'polypeptide(L)'
;MNADSRSRLNQTPEWTALAKHREELADAHLRDLFATDPGRGAGYTLQVGDLHIDYSKHLVTDETLRLLRELAATTDVFGLRDAMFRGDRINITEDRAVLHTALRAPRDAVVEVDGEN
;
A
#
# COMPACT_ATOMS: atom_id res chain seq x y z
N MET A 1 -20.01 0.16 -5.18
CA MET A 1 -19.42 -0.33 -3.91
C MET A 1 -19.96 0.56 -2.80
N ASN A 2 -20.79 0.03 -1.89
CA ASN A 2 -21.44 0.83 -0.85
C ASN A 2 -20.38 1.31 0.16
N ALA A 3 -19.98 2.58 0.07
CA ALA A 3 -19.09 3.22 1.03
C ALA A 3 -19.68 3.27 2.46
N ASP A 4 -20.99 3.06 2.60
CA ASP A 4 -21.74 3.18 3.86
C ASP A 4 -21.58 2.01 4.84
N SER A 5 -20.98 0.87 4.45
CA SER A 5 -20.86 -0.30 5.33
C SER A 5 -19.45 -0.57 5.88
N ARG A 6 -18.44 0.22 5.51
CA ARG A 6 -17.08 0.04 6.02
C ARG A 6 -16.87 0.86 7.30
N SER A 7 -16.35 0.22 8.34
CA SER A 7 -15.86 0.91 9.54
C SER A 7 -14.87 2.01 9.12
N ARG A 8 -14.90 3.17 9.78
CA ARG A 8 -13.94 4.23 9.47
C ARG A 8 -12.53 3.71 9.70
N LEU A 9 -11.60 4.07 8.82
CA LEU A 9 -10.20 3.61 8.88
C LEU A 9 -9.60 3.71 10.28
N ASN A 10 -9.78 4.86 10.93
CA ASN A 10 -9.24 5.14 12.26
C ASN A 10 -9.98 4.45 13.42
N GLN A 11 -11.03 3.68 13.14
CA GLN A 11 -11.76 2.85 14.09
C GLN A 11 -11.46 1.35 13.91
N THR A 12 -10.58 1.00 12.97
CA THR A 12 -10.14 -0.38 12.78
C THR A 12 -9.17 -0.82 13.89
N PRO A 13 -9.18 -2.10 14.29
CA PRO A 13 -8.18 -2.64 15.20
C PRO A 13 -6.74 -2.45 14.69
N GLU A 14 -6.52 -2.56 13.38
CA GLU A 14 -5.23 -2.42 12.72
C GLU A 14 -4.69 -0.99 12.81
N TRP A 15 -5.57 0.01 12.66
CA TRP A 15 -5.21 1.40 12.90
C TRP A 15 -4.81 1.64 14.36
N THR A 16 -5.57 1.07 15.29
CA THR A 16 -5.29 1.19 16.73
C THR A 16 -3.95 0.53 17.08
N ALA A 17 -3.65 -0.63 16.50
CA ALA A 17 -2.37 -1.31 16.66
C ALA A 17 -1.19 -0.49 16.10
N LEU A 18 -1.35 0.12 14.93
CA LEU A 18 -0.34 1.04 14.37
C LEU A 18 -0.12 2.28 15.22
N ALA A 19 -1.19 2.87 15.75
CA ALA A 19 -1.11 4.03 16.64
C ALA A 19 -0.35 3.69 17.93
N LYS A 20 -0.65 2.53 18.52
CA LYS A 20 0.07 2.03 19.69
C LYS A 20 1.55 1.76 19.39
N HIS A 21 1.85 1.07 18.29
CA HIS A 21 3.23 0.80 17.87
C HIS A 21 4.02 2.10 17.62
N ARG A 22 3.35 3.15 17.13
CA ARG A 22 3.95 4.48 16.98
C ARG A 22 4.32 5.10 18.33
N GLU A 23 3.51 4.92 19.36
CA GLU A 23 3.84 5.36 20.72
C GLU A 23 5.03 4.57 21.29
N GLU A 24 5.09 3.26 21.05
CA GLU A 24 6.21 2.40 21.46
C GLU A 24 7.53 2.77 20.75
N LEU A 25 7.46 3.30 19.52
CA LEU A 25 8.60 3.82 18.77
C LEU A 25 8.93 5.30 19.03
N ALA A 26 8.24 5.98 19.94
CA ALA A 26 8.35 7.44 20.11
C ALA A 26 9.80 7.92 20.38
N ASP A 27 10.57 7.15 21.16
CA ASP A 27 11.95 7.46 21.52
C ASP A 27 12.98 6.76 20.61
N ALA A 28 12.54 6.03 19.60
CA ALA A 28 13.44 5.32 18.70
C ALA A 28 14.20 6.29 17.79
N HIS A 29 15.53 6.19 17.77
CA HIS A 29 16.36 6.90 16.80
C HIS A 29 16.84 5.98 15.69
N LEU A 30 16.88 6.53 14.47
CA LEU A 30 17.34 5.80 13.31
C LEU A 30 18.77 5.26 13.49
N ARG A 31 19.64 6.03 14.16
CA ARG A 31 21.02 5.61 14.46
C ARG A 31 21.06 4.32 15.28
N ASP A 32 20.16 4.19 16.24
CA ASP A 32 20.08 3.01 17.09
C ASP A 32 19.57 1.81 16.31
N LEU A 33 18.58 2.01 15.42
CA LEU A 33 18.10 0.96 14.52
C LEU A 33 19.18 0.41 13.59
N PHE A 34 20.08 1.26 13.08
CA PHE A 34 21.24 0.81 12.30
C PHE A 34 22.34 0.17 13.16
N ALA A 35 22.47 0.60 14.42
CA ALA A 35 23.44 0.00 15.34
C ALA A 35 23.01 -1.40 15.79
N THR A 36 21.70 -1.63 15.99
CA THR A 36 21.16 -2.92 16.41
C THR A 36 20.98 -3.91 15.26
N ASP A 37 20.76 -3.42 14.04
CA ASP A 37 20.66 -4.24 12.83
C ASP A 37 21.67 -3.77 11.76
N PRO A 38 22.88 -4.38 11.74
CA PRO A 38 23.87 -4.11 10.70
C PRO A 38 23.41 -4.46 9.28
N GLY A 39 22.42 -5.36 9.14
CA GLY A 39 21.84 -5.78 7.86
C GLY A 39 20.74 -4.86 7.34
N ARG A 40 20.29 -3.88 8.15
CA ARG A 40 19.14 -3.01 7.86
C ARG A 40 19.17 -2.37 6.49
N GLY A 41 20.35 -1.89 6.05
CA GLY A 41 20.50 -1.25 4.75
C GLY A 41 20.06 -2.18 3.61
N ALA A 42 20.49 -3.44 3.64
CA ALA A 42 20.09 -4.43 2.63
C ALA A 42 18.65 -4.94 2.87
N GLY A 43 18.25 -5.15 4.11
CA GLY A 43 16.93 -5.70 4.45
C GLY A 43 15.75 -4.79 4.12
N TYR A 44 15.97 -3.47 4.07
CA TYR A 44 14.95 -2.46 3.78
C TYR A 44 15.19 -1.77 2.44
N THR A 45 15.81 -2.50 1.50
CA THR A 45 16.07 -2.04 0.15
C THR A 45 15.49 -3.04 -0.85
N LEU A 46 14.86 -2.51 -1.90
CA LEU A 46 14.26 -3.30 -2.98
C LEU A 46 14.79 -2.81 -4.32
N GLN A 47 15.02 -3.75 -5.24
CA GLN A 47 15.30 -3.47 -6.64
C GLN A 47 14.09 -3.90 -7.48
N VAL A 48 13.49 -2.97 -8.23
CA VAL A 48 12.33 -3.22 -9.10
C VAL A 48 12.66 -2.74 -10.51
N GLY A 49 13.14 -3.64 -11.36
CA GLY A 49 13.75 -3.27 -12.64
C GLY A 49 14.92 -2.31 -12.40
N ASP A 50 14.88 -1.15 -13.04
CA ASP A 50 15.91 -0.11 -12.90
C ASP A 50 15.73 0.76 -11.64
N LEU A 51 14.65 0.57 -10.87
CA LEU A 51 14.37 1.37 -9.67
C LEU A 51 15.02 0.75 -8.43
N HIS A 52 15.86 1.54 -7.75
CA HIS A 52 16.41 1.25 -6.44
C HIS A 52 15.63 1.99 -5.36
N ILE A 53 14.99 1.25 -4.46
CA ILE A 53 14.13 1.80 -3.41
C ILE A 53 14.74 1.44 -2.05
N ASP A 54 15.34 2.42 -1.39
CA ASP A 54 15.89 2.29 -0.03
C ASP A 54 14.96 3.00 0.97
N TYR A 55 14.29 2.23 1.82
CA TYR A 55 13.49 2.75 2.93
C TYR A 55 14.11 2.42 4.30
N SER A 56 15.38 2.01 4.35
CA SER A 56 16.13 1.72 5.57
C SER A 56 16.29 2.94 6.47
N LYS A 57 16.23 4.15 5.90
CA LYS A 57 16.37 5.43 6.61
C LYS A 57 15.07 6.00 7.18
N HIS A 58 14.01 5.18 7.24
CA HIS A 58 12.76 5.51 7.93
C HIS A 58 12.71 4.86 9.31
N LEU A 59 11.87 5.39 10.21
CA LEU A 59 11.55 4.76 11.51
C LEU A 59 10.57 3.60 11.31
N VAL A 60 11.03 2.58 10.60
CA VAL A 60 10.28 1.35 10.31
C VAL A 60 11.05 0.15 10.84
N THR A 61 10.33 -0.78 11.45
CA THR A 61 10.83 -2.10 11.85
C THR A 61 10.03 -3.18 11.11
N ASP A 62 10.42 -4.44 11.26
CA ASP A 62 9.66 -5.56 10.67
C ASP A 62 8.22 -5.56 11.18
N GLU A 63 8.06 -5.21 12.45
CA GLU A 63 6.77 -5.02 13.11
C GLU A 63 5.98 -3.85 12.51
N THR A 64 6.62 -2.70 12.26
CA THR A 64 5.96 -1.57 11.57
C THR A 64 5.43 -2.01 10.20
N LEU A 65 6.25 -2.72 9.42
CA LEU A 65 5.85 -3.17 8.09
C LEU A 65 4.75 -4.23 8.15
N ARG A 66 4.77 -5.12 9.15
CA ARG A 66 3.71 -6.12 9.37
C ARG A 66 2.38 -5.42 9.63
N LEU A 67 2.35 -4.48 10.58
CA LEU A 67 1.15 -3.73 10.94
C LEU A 67 0.62 -2.87 9.78
N LEU A 68 1.51 -2.24 8.99
CA LEU A 68 1.11 -1.50 7.79
C LEU A 68 0.49 -2.40 6.72
N ARG A 69 1.03 -3.61 6.52
CA ARG A 69 0.47 -4.61 5.58
C ARG A 69 -0.89 -5.11 6.05
N GLU A 70 -1.08 -5.31 7.35
CA GLU A 70 -2.38 -5.69 7.92
C GLU A 70 -3.42 -4.60 7.69
N LEU A 71 -3.09 -3.33 7.95
CA LEU A 71 -3.99 -2.22 7.64
C LEU A 71 -4.33 -2.16 6.14
N ALA A 72 -3.35 -2.34 5.26
CA ALA A 72 -3.56 -2.35 3.81
C ALA A 72 -4.47 -3.52 3.36
N ALA A 73 -4.34 -4.69 4.01
CA ALA A 73 -5.18 -5.85 3.74
C ALA A 73 -6.63 -5.62 4.19
N THR A 74 -6.84 -5.14 5.43
CA THR A 74 -8.18 -4.88 5.98
C THR A 74 -8.91 -3.76 5.24
N THR A 75 -8.17 -2.83 4.63
CA THR A 75 -8.74 -1.75 3.80
C THR A 75 -8.89 -2.11 2.33
N ASP A 76 -8.53 -3.34 1.95
CA ASP A 76 -8.67 -3.90 0.61
C ASP A 76 -7.93 -3.09 -0.47
N VAL A 77 -6.72 -2.62 -0.16
CA VAL A 77 -5.88 -1.89 -1.12
C VAL A 77 -5.62 -2.73 -2.38
N PHE A 78 -5.42 -4.03 -2.22
CA PHE A 78 -5.19 -4.94 -3.34
C PHE A 78 -6.45 -5.14 -4.20
N GLY A 79 -7.63 -5.30 -3.60
CA GLY A 79 -8.88 -5.37 -4.35
C GLY A 79 -9.20 -4.08 -5.08
N LEU A 80 -8.92 -2.91 -4.48
CA LEU A 80 -9.08 -1.60 -5.12
C LEU A 80 -8.10 -1.41 -6.28
N ARG A 81 -6.85 -1.84 -6.13
CA ARG A 81 -5.87 -1.89 -7.22
C ARG A 81 -6.38 -2.77 -8.37
N ASP A 82 -6.85 -3.98 -8.07
CA ASP A 82 -7.30 -4.92 -9.10
C ASP A 82 -8.57 -4.43 -9.80
N ALA A 83 -9.47 -3.77 -9.07
CA ALA A 83 -10.64 -3.08 -9.62
C ALA A 83 -10.23 -1.98 -10.62
N MET A 84 -9.21 -1.19 -10.28
CA MET A 84 -8.63 -0.22 -11.21
C MET A 84 -8.12 -0.90 -12.48
N PHE A 85 -7.32 -1.96 -12.37
CA PHE A 85 -6.74 -2.66 -13.53
C PHE A 85 -7.79 -3.34 -14.41
N ARG A 86 -8.91 -3.80 -13.85
CA ARG A 86 -10.02 -4.38 -14.62
C ARG A 86 -10.89 -3.36 -15.35
N GLY A 87 -10.78 -2.07 -15.01
CA GLY A 87 -11.66 -1.04 -15.57
C GLY A 87 -12.96 -0.82 -14.79
N ASP A 88 -13.05 -1.30 -13.55
CA ASP A 88 -14.20 -1.04 -12.68
C ASP A 88 -14.37 0.49 -12.48
N ARG A 89 -15.61 0.96 -12.32
CA ARG A 89 -15.96 2.38 -12.12
C ARG A 89 -15.62 2.85 -10.70
N ILE A 90 -14.33 2.95 -10.39
CA ILE A 90 -13.82 3.31 -9.05
C ILE A 90 -13.81 4.82 -8.79
N ASN A 91 -13.91 5.67 -9.81
CA ASN A 91 -14.17 7.10 -9.63
C ASN A 91 -15.67 7.30 -9.34
N ILE A 92 -16.04 7.12 -8.08
CA ILE A 92 -17.44 7.03 -7.63
C ILE A 92 -18.24 8.32 -7.80
N THR A 93 -17.60 9.50 -7.77
CA THR A 93 -18.32 10.78 -7.87
C THR A 93 -18.70 11.12 -9.31
N GLU A 94 -17.93 10.61 -10.27
CA GLU A 94 -18.21 10.79 -11.71
C GLU A 94 -18.76 9.52 -12.37
N ASP A 95 -18.86 8.42 -11.62
CA ASP A 95 -19.20 7.08 -12.12
C ASP A 95 -18.35 6.67 -13.34
N ARG A 96 -17.01 6.63 -13.17
CA ARG A 96 -16.05 6.36 -14.26
C ARG A 96 -14.95 5.38 -13.90
N ALA A 97 -14.48 4.64 -14.90
CA ALA A 97 -13.25 3.84 -14.82
C ALA A 97 -12.01 4.73 -14.74
N VAL A 98 -10.91 4.22 -14.17
CA VAL A 98 -9.61 4.90 -14.07
C VAL A 98 -8.53 4.03 -14.69
N LEU A 99 -8.19 4.29 -15.97
CA LEU A 99 -7.37 3.39 -16.80
C LEU A 99 -6.12 4.04 -17.42
N HIS A 100 -5.44 4.91 -16.67
CA HIS A 100 -4.16 5.47 -17.13
C HIS A 100 -3.09 4.38 -17.36
N THR A 101 -3.24 3.21 -16.74
CA THR A 101 -2.37 2.03 -16.95
C THR A 101 -2.58 1.37 -18.31
N ALA A 102 -3.80 1.37 -18.86
CA ALA A 102 -4.10 0.78 -20.17
C ALA A 102 -3.32 1.45 -21.31
N LEU A 103 -3.05 2.75 -21.18
CA LEU A 103 -2.24 3.53 -22.15
C LEU A 103 -0.79 3.03 -22.31
N ARG A 104 -0.30 2.22 -21.36
CA ARG A 104 1.05 1.65 -21.35
C ARG A 104 1.04 0.13 -21.28
N ALA A 105 -0.13 -0.49 -21.43
CA ALA A 105 -0.23 -1.94 -21.42
C ALA A 105 0.45 -2.53 -22.68
N PRO A 106 0.90 -3.78 -22.61
CA PRO A 106 1.32 -4.54 -23.79
C PRO A 106 0.26 -4.47 -24.89
N ARG A 107 0.69 -4.55 -26.17
CA ARG A 107 -0.22 -4.46 -27.34
C ARG A 107 -1.35 -5.49 -27.31
N ASP A 108 -1.13 -6.63 -26.68
CA ASP A 108 -2.03 -7.76 -26.56
C ASP A 108 -2.81 -7.81 -25.24
N ALA A 109 -2.62 -6.81 -24.37
CA ALA A 109 -3.39 -6.69 -23.15
C ALA A 109 -4.86 -6.37 -23.49
N VAL A 110 -5.78 -7.01 -22.76
CA VAL A 110 -7.22 -6.77 -22.87
C VAL A 110 -7.71 -6.08 -21.59
N VAL A 111 -8.36 -4.93 -21.75
CA VAL A 111 -8.98 -4.16 -20.67
C VAL A 111 -10.36 -3.72 -21.13
N GLU A 112 -11.39 -4.45 -20.72
CA GLU A 112 -12.76 -4.20 -21.17
C GLU A 112 -13.46 -3.13 -20.31
N VAL A 113 -14.08 -2.15 -20.96
CA VAL A 113 -14.98 -1.17 -20.35
C VAL A 113 -16.22 -1.04 -21.21
N ASP A 114 -17.40 -1.13 -20.58
CA ASP A 114 -18.69 -1.00 -21.26
C ASP A 114 -18.87 -1.95 -22.48
N GLY A 115 -18.20 -3.12 -22.43
CA GLY A 115 -18.26 -4.16 -23.48
C GLY A 115 -17.27 -3.97 -24.63
N GLU A 116 -16.39 -2.98 -24.55
CA GLU A 116 -15.37 -2.70 -25.55
C GLU A 116 -13.96 -2.78 -24.94
N ASN A 117 -13.00 -3.21 -25.74
CA ASN A 117 -11.57 -3.24 -25.40
C ASN A 117 -10.81 -2.10 -26.07
#